data_AF-A0A962UHL6-F1
#
_entry.id   AF-A0A962UHL6-F1
#
_cell.length_a   1.000
_cell.length_b   1.000
_cell.length_c   1.000
_cell.angle_alpha   90.00
_cell.angle_beta   90.00
_cell.angle_gamma   90.00
#
_symmetry.space_group_name_H-M   'P 1'
#
loop_
_entity.id
_entity.type
_entity.pdbx_description
1 polymer ?
#
loop_
_entity_poly.entity_id
_entity_poly.type
_entity_poly.pdbx_seq_one_letter_code
_entity_poly.pdbx_strand_id
1 'polypeptide(L)'
;HRRITWEYVLLDGVNDSEKQARALAALIQDIPSKVNLIPFNPFPGTRHRRSGPAAIARFQAVLMAHDLTVVTRRTRGDDIAAACGQLAGQVQARGRQPARLAS
;
A
#
# COMPACT_ATOMS: atom_id res chain seq x y z
N HIS A 1 5.09 -20.14 -19.37
CA HIS A 1 5.72 -18.80 -19.42
C HIS A 1 6.18 -18.38 -18.04
N ARG A 2 7.46 -18.05 -17.87
CA ARG A 2 8.02 -17.56 -16.58
C ARG A 2 7.77 -16.05 -16.50
N ARG A 3 7.02 -15.62 -15.49
CA ARG A 3 6.72 -14.20 -15.23
C ARG A 3 7.78 -13.60 -14.30
N ILE A 4 8.31 -12.42 -14.63
CA ILE A 4 9.21 -11.67 -13.74
C ILE A 4 8.37 -10.95 -12.69
N THR A 5 8.82 -10.97 -11.43
CA THR A 5 8.20 -10.18 -10.36
C THR A 5 9.09 -9.00 -10.03
N TRP A 6 8.53 -7.80 -10.15
CA TRP A 6 9.17 -6.53 -9.81
C TRP A 6 8.74 -6.10 -8.41
N GLU A 7 9.69 -5.72 -7.57
CA GLU A 7 9.39 -5.07 -6.29
C GLU A 7 9.60 -3.56 -6.44
N TYR A 8 8.58 -2.78 -6.06
CA TYR A 8 8.62 -1.33 -6.18
C TYR A 8 8.25 -0.69 -4.84
N VAL A 9 9.24 -0.09 -4.18
CA VAL A 9 9.03 0.63 -2.91
C VAL A 9 8.45 2.00 -3.21
N LEU A 10 7.33 2.34 -2.58
CA LEU A 10 6.67 3.64 -2.73
C LEU A 10 7.12 4.62 -1.64
N LEU A 11 7.78 5.68 -2.08
CA LEU A 11 8.33 6.76 -1.29
C LEU A 11 7.59 8.06 -1.62
N ASP A 12 6.99 8.65 -0.59
CA ASP A 12 6.16 9.87 -0.68
C ASP A 12 6.88 11.02 -1.39
N GLY A 13 6.32 11.48 -2.51
CA GLY A 13 6.83 12.60 -3.29
C GLY A 13 8.15 12.35 -4.03
N VAL A 14 8.67 11.11 -4.00
CA VAL A 14 9.94 10.74 -4.65
C VAL A 14 9.67 9.88 -5.88
N ASN A 15 8.90 8.80 -5.71
CA ASN A 15 8.68 7.83 -6.79
C ASN A 15 7.23 7.32 -6.90
N ASP A 16 6.26 8.04 -6.33
CA ASP A 16 4.86 7.62 -6.22
C ASP A 16 3.89 8.46 -7.08
N SER A 17 4.41 9.22 -8.05
CA SER A 17 3.56 9.98 -8.97
C SER A 17 2.95 9.11 -10.08
N GLU A 18 1.81 9.53 -10.62
CA GLU A 18 1.19 8.87 -11.79
C GLU A 18 2.12 8.86 -13.01
N LYS A 19 2.91 9.92 -13.21
CA LYS A 19 3.91 10.00 -14.28
C LYS A 19 4.91 8.84 -14.17
N GLN A 20 5.35 8.53 -12.94
CA GLN A 20 6.28 7.42 -12.69
C GLN A 20 5.62 6.06 -12.85
N ALA A 21 4.34 5.90 -12.49
CA ALA A 21 3.60 4.68 -12.78
C ALA A 21 3.49 4.41 -14.29
N ARG A 22 3.17 5.43 -15.10
CA ARG A 22 3.12 5.31 -16.57
C ARG A 22 4.48 4.97 -17.16
N ALA A 23 5.55 5.60 -16.67
CA ALA A 23 6.90 5.32 -17.10
C ALA A 23 7.32 3.88 -16.76
N LEU A 24 6.97 3.40 -15.56
CA LEU A 24 7.22 2.01 -15.15
C LEU A 24 6.47 1.02 -16.05
N ALA A 25 5.19 1.27 -16.33
CA ALA A 25 4.38 0.42 -17.19
C ALA A 25 4.98 0.31 -18.60
N ALA A 26 5.36 1.45 -19.19
CA ALA A 26 6.00 1.48 -20.51
C ALA A 26 7.35 0.75 -20.52
N LEU A 27 8.13 0.83 -19.44
CA LEU A 27 9.44 0.18 -19.36
C LEU A 27 9.35 -1.34 -19.37
N ILE A 28 8.28 -1.91 -18.81
CA ILE A 28 8.15 -3.37 -18.61
C ILE A 28 7.08 -4.01 -19.49
N GLN A 29 6.50 -3.28 -20.44
CA GLN A 29 5.33 -3.72 -21.23
C GLN A 29 5.56 -5.02 -22.01
N ASP A 30 6.77 -5.22 -22.56
CA ASP A 30 7.11 -6.40 -23.38
C ASP A 30 7.60 -7.58 -22.53
N ILE A 31 7.65 -7.43 -21.21
CA ILE A 31 8.10 -8.45 -20.27
C ILE A 31 6.87 -8.99 -19.56
N PRO A 32 6.59 -10.31 -19.62
CA PRO A 32 5.57 -10.91 -18.77
C PRO A 32 5.86 -10.60 -17.30
N SER A 33 5.09 -9.69 -16.70
CA SER A 33 5.43 -9.03 -15.44
C SER A 33 4.33 -9.12 -14.38
N LYS A 34 4.76 -9.19 -13.12
CA LYS A 34 3.95 -8.91 -11.93
C LYS A 34 4.65 -7.82 -11.14
N VAL A 35 3.91 -6.82 -10.65
CA VAL A 35 4.46 -5.75 -9.80
C VAL A 35 3.95 -5.90 -8.38
N ASN A 36 4.86 -5.94 -7.42
CA ASN A 36 4.57 -5.86 -6.00
C ASN A 36 4.88 -4.44 -5.51
N LEU A 37 3.84 -3.65 -5.24
CA LEU A 37 3.98 -2.34 -4.60
C LEU A 37 4.22 -2.55 -3.10
N ILE A 38 5.26 -1.89 -2.57
CA ILE A 38 5.67 -1.99 -1.17
C ILE A 38 5.61 -0.59 -0.57
N PRO A 39 4.57 -0.26 0.21
CA PRO A 39 4.56 0.99 0.96
C PRO A 39 5.79 1.06 1.87
N PHE A 40 6.54 2.16 1.80
CA PHE A 40 7.75 2.30 2.61
C PHE A 40 7.45 2.21 4.12
N ASN A 41 8.32 1.53 4.85
CA ASN A 41 8.27 1.47 6.32
C ASN A 41 9.39 2.35 6.90
N PRO A 42 9.08 3.52 7.47
CA PRO A 42 10.10 4.41 8.02
C PRO A 42 10.91 3.78 9.16
N PHE A 43 12.16 4.20 9.29
CA PHE A 43 13.08 3.81 10.37
C PHE A 43 13.86 5.04 10.88
N PRO A 44 14.38 5.05 12.11
CA PRO A 44 15.10 6.20 12.67
C PRO A 44 16.21 6.71 11.75
N GLY A 45 16.24 8.04 11.52
CA GLY A 45 17.24 8.68 10.66
C GLY A 45 16.92 8.67 9.16
N THR A 46 15.83 8.05 8.71
CA THR A 46 15.41 8.17 7.31
C THR A 46 14.78 9.54 7.02
N ARG A 47 15.07 10.09 5.83
CA ARG A 47 14.40 11.28 5.29
C ARG A 47 13.15 10.94 4.48
N HIS A 48 12.94 9.67 4.17
CA HIS A 48 11.86 9.21 3.31
C HIS A 48 10.59 8.95 4.11
N ARG A 49 9.43 9.14 3.47
CA ARG A 49 8.13 8.85 4.08
C ARG A 49 7.37 7.82 3.27
N ARG A 50 6.43 7.16 3.95
CA ARG A 50 5.46 6.27 3.32
C ARG A 50 4.51 7.09 2.46
N SER A 51 4.30 6.70 1.20
CA SER A 51 3.28 7.28 0.34
C SER A 51 1.89 7.17 0.96
N GLY A 52 1.06 8.20 0.78
CA GLY A 52 -0.33 8.17 1.27
C GLY A 52 -1.20 7.12 0.57
N PRO A 53 -2.28 6.62 1.21
CA PRO A 53 -3.14 5.59 0.64
C PRO A 53 -3.70 5.93 -0.74
N ALA A 54 -4.08 7.20 -0.95
CA ALA A 54 -4.60 7.67 -2.23
C ALA A 54 -3.52 7.68 -3.34
N ALA A 55 -2.27 8.00 -2.99
CA ALA A 55 -1.16 7.95 -3.95
C ALA A 55 -0.85 6.51 -4.36
N ILE A 56 -0.80 5.59 -3.39
CA ILE A 56 -0.63 4.14 -3.64
C ILE A 56 -1.76 3.61 -4.52
N ALA A 57 -3.01 3.95 -4.21
CA ALA A 57 -4.18 3.51 -4.97
C ALA A 57 -4.15 4.05 -6.42
N ARG A 58 -3.80 5.33 -6.62
CA ARG A 58 -3.64 5.90 -7.98
C ARG A 58 -2.51 5.23 -8.75
N PHE A 59 -1.35 5.02 -8.12
CA PHE A 59 -0.21 4.35 -8.73
C PHE A 59 -0.58 2.93 -9.17
N GLN A 60 -1.25 2.18 -8.28
CA GLN A 60 -1.76 0.84 -8.57
C GLN A 60 -2.77 0.86 -9.74
N ALA A 61 -3.74 1.79 -9.72
CA ALA A 61 -4.76 1.91 -10.76
C ALA A 61 -4.15 2.20 -12.15
N VAL A 62 -3.14 3.08 -12.21
CA VAL A 62 -2.42 3.36 -13.46
C VAL A 62 -1.74 2.08 -13.98
N LEU A 63 -1.00 1.35 -13.15
CA LEU A 63 -0.35 0.12 -13.60
C LEU A 63 -1.36 -0.95 -14.05
N MET A 64 -2.48 -1.10 -13.35
CA MET A 64 -3.54 -2.04 -13.73
C MET A 64 -4.23 -1.66 -15.04
N ALA A 65 -4.35 -0.37 -15.35
CA ALA A 65 -4.88 0.12 -16.62
C ALA A 65 -3.94 -0.16 -17.81
N HIS A 66 -2.69 -0.57 -17.55
CA HIS A 66 -1.72 -1.05 -18.53
C HIS A 66 -1.58 -2.59 -18.51
N ASP A 67 -2.63 -3.31 -18.12
CA ASP A 67 -2.72 -4.78 -18.10
C ASP A 67 -1.67 -5.51 -17.22
N LEU A 68 -1.03 -4.79 -16.30
CA LEU A 68 -0.09 -5.39 -15.36
C LEU A 68 -0.82 -6.04 -14.19
N THR A 69 -0.34 -7.22 -13.77
CA THR A 69 -0.76 -7.80 -12.49
C THR A 69 -0.07 -7.07 -11.35
N VAL A 70 -0.83 -6.36 -10.51
CA VAL A 70 -0.28 -5.54 -9.42
C VAL A 70 -0.82 -6.03 -8.07
N VAL A 71 0.06 -6.15 -7.08
CA VAL A 71 -0.31 -6.45 -5.69
C VAL A 71 0.35 -5.43 -4.77
N THR A 72 -0.41 -4.84 -3.87
CA THR A 72 0.13 -3.97 -2.82
C THR A 72 0.32 -4.78 -1.54
N ARG A 73 1.54 -4.79 -0.99
CA ARG A 73 1.83 -5.43 0.29
C ARG A 73 1.13 -4.67 1.42
N ARG A 74 0.34 -5.38 2.22
CA ARG A 74 -0.24 -4.85 3.46
C ARG A 74 0.81 -4.88 4.57
N THR A 75 0.97 -3.80 5.32
CA THR A 75 1.71 -3.88 6.59
C THR A 75 0.78 -4.37 7.69
N ARG A 76 1.24 -5.30 8.54
CA ARG A 76 0.48 -5.78 9.71
C ARG A 76 0.17 -4.56 10.60
N GLY A 77 -1.08 -4.10 10.59
CA GLY A 77 -1.53 -2.89 11.32
C GLY A 77 -2.42 -1.94 10.51
N ASP A 78 -2.41 -2.02 9.17
CA ASP A 78 -3.25 -1.15 8.31
C ASP A 78 -4.74 -1.59 8.27
N ASP A 79 -5.07 -2.76 8.82
CA ASP A 79 -6.42 -3.35 8.81
C ASP A 79 -7.45 -2.51 9.58
N ILE A 80 -7.01 -1.63 10.49
CA ILE A 80 -7.89 -0.73 11.26
C ILE A 80 -8.27 0.52 10.43
N ALA A 81 -7.40 0.97 9.52
CA ALA A 81 -7.60 2.20 8.75
C ALA A 81 -8.28 1.98 7.38
N ALA A 82 -8.27 0.75 6.85
CA ALA A 82 -8.84 0.43 5.54
C ALA A 82 -10.33 0.02 5.58
N ALA A 83 -10.95 -0.11 6.76
CA ALA A 83 -12.39 -0.31 6.89
C ALA A 83 -13.15 1.02 6.80
N CYS A 84 -13.07 1.71 5.67
CA CYS A 84 -13.96 2.84 5.37
C CYS A 84 -14.37 2.81 3.91
N GLY A 85 -15.51 2.19 3.67
CA GLY A 85 -16.15 2.20 2.37
C GLY A 85 -17.22 1.13 2.18
N GLN A 86 -17.96 0.69 3.22
CA GLN A 86 -19.32 0.18 2.98
C GLN A 86 -20.26 -0.07 4.17
N LEU A 87 -19.92 0.15 5.44
CA LEU A 87 -20.92 0.02 6.53
C LEU A 87 -20.70 1.07 7.63
N ALA A 88 -21.40 2.18 7.50
CA ALA A 88 -21.65 3.11 8.60
C ALA A 88 -22.71 2.49 9.54
N GLY A 89 -22.28 2.00 10.70
CA GLY A 89 -23.16 1.39 11.70
C GLY A 89 -22.56 1.53 13.10
N GLN A 90 -22.79 2.70 13.69
CA GLN A 90 -22.73 3.04 15.13
C GLN A 90 -21.78 2.23 16.04
N VAL A 91 -20.66 2.85 16.38
CA VAL A 91 -19.85 2.49 17.54
C VAL A 91 -20.49 3.10 18.79
N GLN A 92 -20.93 2.27 19.75
CA GLN A 92 -20.94 2.65 21.16
C GLN A 92 -19.75 1.98 21.84
N ALA A 93 -18.76 2.81 22.18
CA ALA A 93 -17.66 2.40 23.03
C ALA A 93 -18.17 2.17 24.46
N ARG A 94 -17.91 0.98 25.02
CA ARG A 94 -17.97 0.76 26.47
C ARG A 94 -16.60 0.38 27.01
N GLY A 95 -15.99 1.38 27.64
CA GLY A 95 -15.36 1.32 28.97
C GLY A 95 -14.53 0.10 29.33
N ARG A 96 -13.23 0.36 29.46
CA ARG A 96 -12.18 -0.44 30.11
C ARG A 96 -12.47 -0.67 31.60
N GLN A 97 -12.27 -1.90 32.10
CA GLN A 97 -11.94 -2.17 33.50
C GLN A 97 -10.86 -3.27 33.59
N PRO A 98 -9.78 -3.08 34.38
CA PRO A 98 -8.81 -4.13 34.68
C PRO A 98 -9.29 -4.99 35.87
N ALA A 99 -9.31 -6.32 35.69
CA ALA A 99 -9.59 -7.26 36.78
C ALA A 99 -8.29 -7.72 37.44
N ARG A 100 -8.01 -7.09 38.59
CA ARG A 100 -7.41 -7.60 39.84
C ARG A 100 -6.51 -8.87 39.76
N LEU A 101 -5.24 -8.70 40.12
CA LEU A 101 -4.51 -9.74 40.86
C LEU A 101 -5.06 -9.79 42.30
N ALA A 102 -5.41 -10.98 42.76
CA ALA A 102 -5.55 -11.29 44.18
C ALA A 102 -4.53 -12.38 44.53
N SER A 103 -3.70 -12.04 45.52
CA SER A 103 -2.98 -12.87 46.52
C SER A 103 -2.66 -14.32 46.17
#